data_AF-A0A920VDI7-F1
#
_entry.id   AF-A0A920VDI7-F1
#
_cell.length_a   1.000
_cell.length_b   1.000
_cell.length_c   1.000
_cell.angle_alpha   90.00
_cell.angle_beta   90.00
_cell.angle_gamma   90.00
#
_symmetry.space_group_name_H-M   'P 1'
#
loop_
_entity.id
_entity.type
_entity.pdbx_description
1 polymer ?
#
loop_
_entity_poly.entity_id
_entity_poly.type
_entity_poly.pdbx_seq_one_letter_code
_entity_poly.pdbx_strand_id
1 'polypeptide(L)'
;MLNSAQVRRFTSLSGSEIPQDLDKLLDKYADSDNSARDMGVEYATAQVRELWDAGVPGVHFYVLNRSYSVSRILDNLVIPGHIRGD
;
A
#
# COMPACT_ATOMS: atom_id res chain seq x y z
N MET A 1 -0.74 1.31 5.75
CA MET A 1 0.03 2.45 5.26
C MET A 1 0.28 3.42 6.42
N LEU A 2 1.36 4.18 6.37
CA LEU A 2 1.56 5.31 7.30
C LEU A 2 0.86 6.55 6.72
N ASN A 3 0.48 7.48 7.59
CA ASN A 3 -0.41 8.60 7.27
C ASN A 3 0.05 9.49 6.09
N SER A 4 -0.87 10.33 5.61
CA SER A 4 -0.72 11.15 4.40
C SER A 4 0.54 12.04 4.42
N ALA A 5 0.91 12.59 5.58
CA ALA A 5 2.11 13.41 5.72
C ALA A 5 3.39 12.62 5.41
N GLN A 6 3.47 11.37 5.86
CA GLN A 6 4.64 10.54 5.61
C GLN A 6 4.75 10.12 4.15
N VAL A 7 3.62 9.82 3.49
CA VAL A 7 3.59 9.52 2.04
C VAL A 7 4.16 10.70 1.25
N ARG A 8 3.63 11.91 1.48
CA ARG A 8 4.10 13.15 0.84
C ARG A 8 5.59 13.42 1.08
N ARG A 9 6.06 13.17 2.31
CA ARG A 9 7.47 13.31 2.64
C ARG A 9 8.33 12.34 1.84
N PHE A 10 7.95 11.07 1.73
CA PHE A 10 8.73 10.10 0.96
C PHE A 10 8.80 10.43 -0.53
N THR A 11 7.68 10.82 -1.17
CA THR A 11 7.68 11.23 -2.58
C THR A 11 8.56 12.46 -2.81
N SER A 12 8.53 13.45 -1.91
CA SER A 12 9.42 14.62 -2.01
C SER A 12 10.92 14.27 -1.94
N LEU A 13 11.28 13.25 -1.15
CA LEU A 13 12.67 12.81 -0.98
C LEU A 13 13.14 11.88 -2.10
N SER A 14 12.26 11.07 -2.69
CA SER A 14 12.61 10.13 -3.76
C SER A 14 12.53 10.74 -5.15
N GLY A 15 11.94 11.95 -5.30
CA GLY A 15 11.64 12.54 -6.60
C GLY A 15 10.51 11.84 -7.35
N SER A 16 9.72 11.02 -6.65
CA SER A 16 8.55 10.33 -7.23
C SER A 16 7.30 11.23 -7.13
N GLU A 17 6.33 11.00 -8.00
CA GLU A 17 5.07 11.75 -8.01
C GLU A 17 3.94 10.95 -7.36
N ILE A 18 3.02 11.64 -6.67
CA ILE A 18 1.77 11.06 -6.18
C ILE A 18 0.72 11.19 -7.28
N PRO A 19 0.13 10.09 -7.78
CA PRO A 19 -0.97 10.16 -8.73
C PRO A 19 -2.15 10.98 -8.17
N GLN A 20 -2.79 11.79 -9.00
CA GLN A 20 -3.83 12.73 -8.56
C GLN A 20 -4.99 12.05 -7.79
N ASP A 21 -5.37 10.84 -8.19
CA ASP A 21 -6.45 10.11 -7.51
C ASP A 21 -6.01 9.55 -6.15
N LEU A 22 -4.75 9.14 -6.01
CA LEU A 22 -4.19 8.81 -4.70
C LEU A 22 -4.09 10.06 -3.82
N ASP A 23 -3.73 11.20 -4.38
CA ASP A 23 -3.62 12.47 -3.66
C ASP A 23 -4.97 12.87 -3.02
N LYS A 24 -6.06 12.79 -3.78
CA LYS A 24 -7.43 13.03 -3.28
C LYS A 24 -7.80 12.06 -2.15
N LEU A 25 -7.41 10.79 -2.26
CA LEU A 25 -7.65 9.80 -1.20
C LEU A 25 -6.87 10.13 0.06
N LEU A 26 -5.60 10.54 -0.07
CA LEU A 26 -4.77 10.94 1.05
C LEU A 26 -5.34 12.15 1.79
N ASP A 27 -5.90 13.12 1.07
CA ASP A 27 -6.56 14.28 1.68
C ASP A 27 -7.86 13.88 2.38
N LYS A 28 -8.69 13.03 1.74
CA LYS A 28 -9.97 12.56 2.30
C LYS A 28 -9.81 11.87 3.66
N TYR A 29 -8.71 11.15 3.87
CA TYR A 29 -8.47 10.38 5.10
C TYR A 29 -7.42 11.00 6.02
N ALA A 30 -6.98 12.23 5.76
CA ALA A 30 -5.88 12.89 6.48
C ALA A 30 -6.12 13.02 8.00
N ASP A 31 -7.38 13.13 8.42
CA ASP A 31 -7.76 13.36 9.83
C ASP A 31 -7.86 12.08 10.67
N SER A 32 -7.66 10.89 10.08
CA SER A 32 -7.74 9.61 10.79
C SER A 32 -6.66 8.65 10.32
N ASP A 33 -5.67 8.41 11.17
CA ASP A 33 -4.60 7.45 10.92
C ASP A 33 -5.14 6.04 10.65
N ASN A 34 -6.22 5.62 11.32
CA ASN A 34 -6.83 4.32 11.09
C ASN A 34 -7.46 4.24 9.70
N SER A 35 -8.25 5.24 9.33
CA SER A 35 -8.93 5.28 8.02
C SER A 35 -7.92 5.40 6.88
N ALA A 36 -6.87 6.22 7.04
CA ALA A 36 -5.79 6.35 6.07
C ALA A 36 -5.01 5.03 5.92
N ARG A 37 -4.78 4.32 7.03
CA ARG A 37 -4.12 3.02 7.00
C ARG A 37 -4.92 1.99 6.23
N ASP A 38 -6.22 1.89 6.49
CA ASP A 38 -7.12 0.93 5.85
C ASP A 38 -7.30 1.26 4.36
N MET A 39 -7.50 2.54 4.00
CA MET A 39 -7.49 2.99 2.60
C MET A 39 -6.20 2.58 1.89
N GLY A 40 -5.06 2.82 2.53
CA GLY A 40 -3.78 2.49 1.94
C GLY A 40 -3.52 0.99 1.80
N VAL A 41 -4.11 0.15 2.66
CA VAL A 41 -4.12 -1.31 2.50
C VAL A 41 -4.89 -1.69 1.24
N GLU A 42 -6.08 -1.13 1.03
CA GLU A 42 -6.89 -1.43 -0.15
C GLU A 42 -6.21 -0.93 -1.44
N TYR A 43 -5.65 0.28 -1.42
CA TYR A 43 -4.93 0.84 -2.57
C TYR A 43 -3.71 -0.02 -2.95
N ALA A 44 -2.89 -0.40 -1.97
CA ALA A 44 -1.73 -1.25 -2.21
C ALA A 44 -2.13 -2.67 -2.63
N THR A 45 -3.24 -3.21 -2.11
CA THR A 45 -3.77 -4.51 -2.54
C THR A 45 -4.13 -4.49 -4.04
N ALA A 46 -4.84 -3.45 -4.50
CA ALA A 46 -5.18 -3.28 -5.90
C ALA A 46 -3.93 -3.15 -6.78
N GLN A 47 -2.97 -2.33 -6.36
CA GLN A 47 -1.70 -2.16 -7.07
C GLN A 47 -0.92 -3.48 -7.20
N VAL A 48 -0.88 -4.29 -6.14
CA VAL A 48 -0.19 -5.59 -6.19
C VAL A 48 -0.90 -6.56 -7.13
N ARG A 49 -2.24 -6.57 -7.17
CA ARG A 49 -3.01 -7.38 -8.14
C ARG A 49 -2.71 -6.98 -9.57
N GLU A 50 -2.71 -5.68 -9.87
CA GLU A 50 -2.39 -5.16 -11.21
C GLU A 50 -0.97 -5.56 -11.65
N LEU A 51 0.02 -5.45 -10.75
CA LEU A 51 1.39 -5.88 -11.02
C LEU A 51 1.47 -7.40 -11.24
N TRP A 52 0.75 -8.18 -10.45
CA TRP A 52 0.71 -9.64 -10.57
C TRP A 52 0.10 -10.09 -11.90
N ASP A 53 -1.02 -9.49 -12.30
CA ASP A 53 -1.69 -9.75 -13.57
C ASP A 53 -0.80 -9.33 -14.76
N ALA A 54 0.07 -8.34 -14.58
CA ALA A 54 1.10 -7.96 -15.55
C ALA A 54 2.32 -8.92 -15.59
N GLY A 55 2.38 -9.93 -14.73
CA GLY A 55 3.40 -10.98 -14.76
C GLY A 55 4.73 -10.61 -14.11
N VAL A 56 4.75 -9.69 -13.14
CA VAL A 56 5.98 -9.37 -12.41
C VAL A 56 6.49 -10.61 -11.63
N PRO A 57 7.81 -10.79 -11.49
CA PRO A 57 8.37 -11.95 -10.78
C PRO A 57 8.15 -11.89 -9.25
N GLY A 58 7.79 -10.73 -8.70
CA GLY A 58 7.53 -10.55 -7.28
C GLY A 58 7.36 -9.09 -6.88
N VAL A 59 7.01 -8.86 -5.62
CA VAL A 59 6.79 -7.54 -5.03
C VAL A 59 7.61 -7.42 -3.74
N HIS A 60 8.32 -6.29 -3.57
CA HIS A 60 9.03 -5.96 -2.34
C HIS A 60 8.30 -4.85 -1.58
N PHE A 61 7.98 -5.09 -0.31
CA PHE A 61 7.27 -4.13 0.52
C PHE A 61 8.23 -3.33 1.41
N TYR A 62 8.17 -2.00 1.33
CA TYR A 62 8.78 -1.11 2.32
C TYR A 62 7.93 -1.08 3.60
N VAL A 63 8.22 -1.99 4.53
CA VAL A 63 7.39 -2.20 5.72
C VAL A 63 7.61 -1.18 6.83
N LEU A 64 8.72 -0.43 6.79
CA LEU A 64 9.07 0.61 7.77
C LEU A 64 8.95 0.12 9.23
N ASN A 65 9.44 -1.10 9.48
CA ASN A 65 9.38 -1.81 10.77
C ASN A 65 7.96 -2.05 11.30
N ARG A 66 6.93 -2.11 10.44
CA ARG A 66 5.53 -2.36 10.82
C ARG A 66 4.89 -3.40 9.92
N SER A 67 4.55 -4.56 10.47
CA SER A 67 3.99 -5.69 9.71
C SER A 67 2.50 -5.56 9.38
N TYR A 68 1.70 -4.92 10.24
CA TYR A 68 0.22 -4.92 10.15
C TYR A 68 -0.32 -4.67 8.75
N SER A 69 0.15 -3.60 8.08
CA SER A 69 -0.38 -3.21 6.77
C SER A 69 -0.07 -4.26 5.70
N VAL A 70 1.15 -4.81 5.73
CA VAL A 70 1.57 -5.83 4.76
C VAL A 70 0.86 -7.15 5.04
N SER A 71 0.69 -7.54 6.31
CA SER A 71 -0.09 -8.72 6.67
C SER A 71 -1.52 -8.63 6.13
N ARG A 72 -2.16 -7.46 6.24
CA ARG A 72 -3.51 -7.24 5.70
C ARG A 72 -3.54 -7.27 4.16
N ILE A 73 -2.55 -6.68 3.50
CA ILE A 73 -2.43 -6.75 2.03
C ILE A 73 -2.29 -8.21 1.61
N LEU A 74 -1.43 -9.00 2.25
CA LEU A 74 -1.26 -10.42 1.96
C LEU A 74 -2.53 -11.23 2.23
N ASP A 75 -3.24 -10.96 3.33
CA ASP A 75 -4.53 -11.61 3.64
C ASP A 75 -5.59 -11.31 2.57
N ASN A 76 -5.58 -10.10 1.99
CA ASN A 76 -6.47 -9.72 0.88
C ASN A 76 -6.05 -10.37 -0.46
N LEU A 77 -4.78 -10.71 -0.62
CA LEU A 77 -4.22 -11.29 -1.84
C LEU A 77 -4.43 -12.81 -1.84
N VAL A 78 -5.54 -13.25 -2.41
CA VAL A 78 -5.78 -14.66 -2.73
C VAL A 78 -5.07 -15.01 -4.06
N ILE A 79 -3.74 -14.90 -4.08
CA ILE A 79 -2.93 -15.17 -5.27
C ILE A 79 -2.45 -16.63 -5.30
N PRO A 80 -2.57 -17.33 -6.44
CA PRO A 80 -2.09 -18.70 -6.58
C PRO A 80 -0.59 -18.82 -6.24
N GLY A 81 -0.24 -19.78 -5.38
CA GLY A 81 1.14 -20.02 -4.95
C GLY A 81 1.55 -19.34 -3.64
N HIS A 82 0.72 -18.44 -3.08
CA HIS A 82 0.92 -17.95 -1.71
C HIS A 82 0.20 -18.88 -0.72
N ILE A 83 0.95 -19.80 -0.10
CA ILE A 83 0.47 -20.59 1.04
C ILE A 83 0.87 -19.83 2.29
N ARG A 84 -0.11 -19.31 3.03
CA ARG A 84 0.13 -18.78 4.38
C ARG A 84 0.46 -19.98 5.26
N GLY A 85 1.74 -20.18 5.56
CA GLY A 85 2.16 -21.15 6.57
C GLY A 85 1.56 -20.75 7.92
N ASP A 86 0.88 -21.70 8.53
CA ASP A 86 0.37 -21.71 9.89
C ASP A 86 1.48 -21.60 10.95
#